data_AF-A0A4Y2D927-F1
#
_entry.id   AF-A0A4Y2D927-F1
#
_cell.length_a   1.000
_cell.length_b   1.000
_cell.length_c   1.000
_cell.angle_alpha   90.00
_cell.angle_beta   90.00
_cell.angle_gamma   90.00
#
_symmetry.space_group_name_H-M   'P 1'
#
loop_
_entity.id
_entity.type
_entity.pdbx_description
1 polymer ?
#
loop_
_entity_poly.entity_id
_entity_poly.type
_entity_poly.pdbx_seq_one_letter_code
_entity_poly.pdbx_strand_id
1 'polypeptide(L)'
;MYDSGSQKSYIRKEIASVLGLAPLQQQLLPHALFGWERINKELHNVYKIELGSLDGNFNSNFDVVDHDIICNDVPSVSNGQWIDELKSMNIQMFDIEDNLGPIDVLIGADVAGRFLLEKEEFYLVD
;
A
#
# COMPACT_ATOMS: atom_id res chain seq x y z
N MET A 1 -9.10 -17.86 -1.93
CA MET A 1 -7.92 -17.57 -2.78
C MET A 1 -7.10 -16.54 -2.01
N TYR A 2 -5.92 -16.92 -1.54
CA TYR A 2 -5.10 -16.10 -0.63
C TYR A 2 -4.04 -15.40 -1.49
N ASP A 3 -4.20 -14.09 -1.71
CA ASP A 3 -3.28 -13.27 -2.49
C ASP A 3 -2.10 -12.82 -1.61
N SER A 4 -0.87 -13.11 -2.03
CA SER A 4 0.36 -12.74 -1.34
C SER A 4 0.92 -11.38 -1.78
N GLY A 5 0.19 -10.61 -2.60
CA GLY A 5 0.67 -9.37 -3.22
C GLY A 5 1.21 -8.31 -2.26
N SER A 6 0.64 -8.19 -1.05
CA SER A 6 1.26 -7.57 0.14
C SER A 6 0.35 -7.74 1.35
N GLN A 7 0.73 -8.62 2.29
CA GLN A 7 -0.01 -8.80 3.54
C GLN A 7 0.17 -7.64 4.52
N LYS A 8 1.11 -6.73 4.26
CA LYS A 8 1.46 -5.60 5.11
C LYS A 8 1.48 -4.32 4.32
N SER A 9 1.21 -3.22 5.01
CA SER A 9 1.43 -1.88 4.47
C SER A 9 2.89 -1.45 4.64
N TYR A 10 3.40 -0.71 3.65
CA TYR A 10 4.80 -0.31 3.58
C TYR A 10 4.97 1.19 3.32
N ILE A 11 6.09 1.72 3.79
CA ILE A 11 6.56 3.08 3.50
C ILE A 11 8.02 3.05 3.04
N ARG A 12 8.36 3.88 2.06
CA ARG A 12 9.75 4.02 1.63
C ARG A 12 10.57 4.68 2.73
N LYS A 13 11.73 4.12 3.08
CA LYS A 13 12.59 4.64 4.18
C LYS A 13 12.91 6.13 4.01
N GLU A 14 13.18 6.56 2.79
CA GLU A 14 13.42 7.96 2.47
C GLU A 14 12.24 8.85 2.88
N ILE A 15 11.01 8.42 2.59
CA ILE A 15 9.79 9.18 2.91
C ILE A 15 9.55 9.24 4.41
N ALA A 16 9.77 8.14 5.13
CA ALA A 16 9.67 8.16 6.59
C ALA A 16 10.65 9.17 7.21
N SER A 17 11.86 9.28 6.65
CA SER A 17 12.88 10.27 7.04
C SER A 17 12.47 11.71 6.70
N VAL A 18 11.98 11.95 5.48
CA VAL A 18 11.50 13.27 5.01
C VAL A 18 10.34 13.78 5.87
N LEU A 19 9.43 12.89 6.26
CA LEU A 19 8.30 13.19 7.14
C LEU A 19 8.70 13.31 8.62
N GLY A 20 9.97 13.02 8.98
CA GLY A 20 10.46 13.09 10.35
C GLY A 20 9.79 12.09 11.29
N LEU A 21 9.36 10.94 10.79
CA LEU A 21 8.63 9.95 11.58
C LEU A 21 9.56 9.27 12.59
N ALA A 22 9.08 9.15 13.82
CA ALA A 22 9.75 8.36 14.85
C ALA A 22 9.32 6.88 14.72
N PRO A 23 10.26 5.93 14.70
CA PRO A 23 9.93 4.51 14.67
C PRO A 23 9.25 4.11 15.99
N LEU A 24 8.13 3.41 15.89
CA LEU A 24 7.39 2.88 17.05
C LEU A 24 8.05 1.61 17.61
N GLN A 25 8.48 0.73 16.71
CA GLN A 25 9.10 -0.53 17.04
C GLN A 25 9.89 -1.07 15.85
N GLN A 26 10.61 -2.17 16.05
CA GLN A 26 11.25 -2.92 14.97
C GLN A 26 10.56 -4.27 14.80
N GLN A 27 10.30 -4.65 13.55
CA GLN A 27 9.74 -5.93 13.17
C GLN A 27 10.73 -6.72 12.32
N LEU A 28 11.02 -7.95 12.71
CA LEU A 28 11.79 -8.89 11.92
C LEU A 28 10.87 -9.54 10.88
N LEU A 29 11.10 -9.29 9.59
CA LEU A 29 10.32 -9.85 8.50
C LEU A 29 11.14 -10.88 7.69
N PRO A 30 10.57 -12.06 7.40
CA PRO A 30 11.17 -12.99 6.46
C PRO A 30 10.90 -12.54 5.02
N HIS A 31 11.95 -12.34 4.24
CA HIS A 31 11.87 -12.27 2.79
C HIS A 31 11.89 -13.69 2.23
N ALA A 32 10.74 -14.16 1.75
CA ALA A 32 10.63 -15.42 1.01
C ALA A 32 10.60 -15.10 -0.49
N LEU A 33 11.72 -15.29 -1.19
CA LEU A 33 11.66 -15.46 -2.65
C LEU A 33 11.17 -16.87 -2.94
N PHE A 34 10.09 -16.98 -3.71
CA PHE A 34 9.54 -18.26 -4.16
C PHE A 34 10.66 -19.14 -4.77
N GLY A 35 10.88 -20.32 -4.17
CA GLY A 35 11.75 -21.37 -4.73
C GLY A 35 13.20 -21.40 -4.22
N TRP A 36 13.60 -20.59 -3.24
CA TRP A 36 14.96 -20.65 -2.68
C TRP A 36 14.94 -20.88 -1.16
N GLU A 37 15.70 -21.86 -0.68
CA GLU A 37 15.76 -22.34 0.73
C GLU A 37 16.28 -21.31 1.76
N ARG A 38 16.55 -20.05 1.36
CA ARG A 38 17.08 -19.03 2.28
C ARG A 38 16.01 -18.00 2.61
N ILE A 39 15.44 -18.14 3.79
CA ILE A 39 14.65 -17.09 4.43
C ILE A 39 15.65 -16.05 4.97
N ASN A 40 15.87 -14.97 4.23
CA ASN A 40 16.59 -13.82 4.77
C ASN A 40 15.62 -13.06 5.69
N LYS A 41 15.96 -12.98 6.98
CA LYS A 41 15.19 -12.20 7.94
C LYS A 41 15.82 -10.83 8.07
N GLU A 42 15.05 -9.78 7.83
CA GLU A 42 15.50 -8.40 7.91
C GLU A 42 14.72 -7.64 8.98
N LEU A 43 15.41 -6.74 9.68
CA LEU A 43 14.81 -5.85 10.66
C LEU A 43 14.32 -4.59 9.96
N HIS A 44 13.04 -4.31 10.13
CA HIS A 44 12.39 -3.13 9.60
C HIS A 44 11.82 -2.30 10.72
N ASN A 45 11.86 -0.98 10.59
CA ASN A 45 11.15 -0.13 11.54
C ASN A 45 9.68 -0.06 11.15
N VAL A 46 8.84 0.03 12.16
CA VAL A 46 7.40 0.24 12.02
C VAL A 46 7.09 1.66 12.44
N TYR A 47 6.34 2.37 11.60
CA TYR A 47 5.90 3.73 11.85
C TYR A 47 4.38 3.77 11.87
N LYS A 48 3.82 4.75 12.56
CA LYS A 48 2.40 5.08 12.42
C LYS A 48 2.26 6.30 11.53
N ILE A 49 1.45 6.16 10.49
CA ILE A 49 1.11 7.25 9.58
C ILE A 49 -0.40 7.52 9.62
N GLU A 50 -0.79 8.70 9.15
CA GLU A 50 -2.18 9.10 8.98
C GLU A 50 -2.43 9.33 7.49
N LEU A 51 -3.47 8.67 6.96
CA LEU A 51 -3.94 8.88 5.60
C LEU A 51 -5.25 9.65 5.66
N GLY A 52 -5.27 10.81 4.99
CA GLY A 52 -6.43 11.67 4.83
C GLY A 52 -7.03 11.56 3.43
N SER A 53 -8.35 11.66 3.32
CA SER A 53 -9.03 11.83 2.05
C SER A 53 -8.78 13.21 1.47
N LEU A 54 -8.85 13.33 0.15
CA LEU A 54 -8.61 14.60 -0.56
C LEU A 54 -9.66 15.68 -0.22
N ASP A 55 -10.87 15.27 0.16
CA ASP A 55 -11.93 16.16 0.62
C ASP A 55 -11.86 16.49 2.12
N GLY A 56 -10.90 15.90 2.85
CA GLY A 56 -10.69 16.11 4.29
C GLY A 56 -11.75 15.46 5.21
N ASN A 57 -12.71 14.73 4.66
CA ASN A 57 -13.81 14.14 5.43
C ASN A 57 -13.45 12.85 6.15
N PHE A 58 -12.32 12.24 5.79
CA PHE A 58 -11.87 10.98 6.36
C PHE A 58 -10.39 11.04 6.69
N ASN A 59 -10.04 10.57 7.87
CA ASN A 59 -8.67 10.29 8.26
C ASN A 59 -8.60 8.92 8.93
N SER A 60 -7.53 8.18 8.66
CA SER A 60 -7.29 6.90 9.32
C SER A 60 -5.80 6.72 9.54
N ASN A 61 -5.44 6.39 10.78
CA ASN A 61 -4.08 5.99 11.11
C ASN A 61 -3.89 4.47 11.00
N PHE A 62 -2.70 4.08 10.58
CA PHE A 62 -2.27 2.69 10.53
C PHE A 62 -0.76 2.57 10.60
N ASP A 63 -0.32 1.36 10.90
CA ASP A 63 1.09 1.04 11.00
C ASP A 63 1.63 0.61 9.62
N VAL A 64 2.80 1.12 9.27
CA VAL A 64 3.53 0.82 8.04
C VAL A 64 4.93 0.35 8.35
N VAL A 65 5.41 -0.63 7.59
CA VAL A 65 6.77 -1.15 7.71
C VAL A 65 7.69 -0.47 6.71
N ASP A 66 8.88 -0.06 7.13
CA ASP A 66 9.81 0.54 6.18
C ASP A 66 10.43 -0.46 5.20
N HIS A 67 10.65 0.01 3.98
CA HIS A 67 11.41 -0.73 2.98
C HIS A 67 12.18 0.24 2.08
N ASP A 68 13.32 -0.19 1.54
CA ASP A 68 14.12 0.67 0.65
C ASP A 68 13.43 0.85 -0.71
N ILE A 69 12.92 -0.25 -1.29
CA ILE A 69 12.23 -0.27 -2.59
C ILE A 69 10.99 -1.17 -2.50
N ILE A 70 9.79 -0.59 -2.36
CA ILE A 70 8.55 -1.37 -2.17
C ILE A 70 8.22 -2.24 -3.39
N CYS A 71 8.34 -1.67 -4.59
CA CYS A 71 8.20 -2.37 -5.87
C CYS A 71 9.26 -1.83 -6.83
N ASN A 72 9.66 -2.65 -7.80
CA ASN A 72 10.37 -2.14 -8.97
C ASN A 72 9.42 -1.25 -9.79
N ASP A 73 9.97 -0.47 -10.74
CA ASP A 73 9.22 0.47 -11.57
C ASP A 73 7.86 -0.11 -12.01
N VAL A 74 6.78 0.53 -11.56
CA VAL A 74 5.43 0.17 -11.97
C VAL A 74 5.26 0.68 -13.39
N PRO A 75 5.03 -0.19 -14.39
CA PRO A 75 4.83 0.27 -15.76
C PRO A 75 3.65 1.22 -15.80
N SER A 76 3.83 2.36 -16.45
CA SER A 76 2.75 3.35 -16.62
C SER A 76 1.58 2.69 -17.36
N VAL A 77 0.37 3.03 -16.93
CA VAL A 77 -0.82 2.50 -17.59
C VAL A 77 -1.01 3.26 -18.90
N SER A 78 -1.11 2.53 -20.02
CA SER A 78 -1.32 3.15 -21.32
C SER A 78 -2.70 3.78 -21.40
N ASN A 79 -2.74 5.02 -21.90
CA ASN A 79 -3.98 5.72 -22.13
C ASN A 79 -4.89 4.93 -23.08
N GLY A 80 -6.16 4.76 -22.71
CA GLY A 80 -7.12 3.95 -23.43
C GLY A 80 -8.57 4.30 -23.06
N GLN A 81 -9.52 3.78 -23.85
CA GLN A 81 -10.95 4.10 -23.72
C GLN A 81 -11.54 3.74 -22.34
N TRP A 82 -10.93 2.79 -21.64
CA TRP A 82 -11.30 2.37 -20.29
C TRP A 82 -11.12 3.49 -19.24
N ILE A 83 -10.31 4.52 -19.50
CA ILE A 83 -10.17 5.67 -18.59
C ILE A 83 -11.47 6.48 -18.53
N ASP A 84 -12.16 6.65 -19.65
CA ASP A 84 -13.44 7.36 -19.68
C ASP A 84 -14.54 6.54 -19.01
N GLU A 85 -14.47 5.21 -19.09
CA GLU A 85 -15.32 4.31 -18.31
C GLU A 85 -15.09 4.47 -16.80
N LEU A 86 -13.83 4.47 -16.34
CA LEU A 86 -13.50 4.71 -14.93
C LEU A 86 -13.98 6.08 -14.45
N LYS A 87 -13.78 7.14 -15.24
CA LYS A 87 -14.30 8.47 -14.91
C LYS A 87 -15.82 8.47 -14.79
N SER A 88 -16.54 7.73 -15.64
CA SER A 88 -17.99 7.58 -15.55
C SER A 88 -18.45 6.87 -14.27
N MET A 89 -17.58 6.02 -13.71
CA MET A 89 -17.75 5.37 -12.41
C MET A 89 -17.25 6.22 -11.23
N ASN A 90 -16.92 7.49 -11.47
CA ASN A 90 -16.32 8.40 -10.49
C ASN A 90 -14.96 7.93 -9.94
N ILE A 91 -14.26 7.08 -10.69
CA ILE A 91 -12.90 6.62 -10.41
C ILE A 91 -11.93 7.52 -11.16
N GLN A 92 -11.05 8.20 -10.42
CA GLN A 92 -10.01 9.05 -10.99
C GLN A 92 -8.66 8.35 -10.91
N MET A 93 -7.94 8.35 -12.03
CA MET A 93 -6.54 7.94 -12.09
C MET A 93 -5.65 9.16 -12.26
N PHE A 94 -4.61 9.23 -11.43
CA PHE A 94 -3.62 10.31 -11.46
C PHE A 94 -2.31 9.89 -12.15
N ASP A 95 -2.18 8.60 -12.48
CA ASP A 95 -0.94 7.91 -12.83
C ASP A 95 -0.86 7.55 -14.33
N ILE A 96 -1.54 8.31 -15.19
CA ILE A 96 -1.63 8.05 -16.64
C ILE A 96 -0.50 8.81 -17.36
N GLU A 97 0.24 8.12 -18.24
CA GLU A 97 1.27 8.66 -19.16
C GLU A 97 2.56 9.24 -18.53
N ASP A 98 2.68 9.33 -17.21
CA ASP A 98 3.90 9.79 -16.54
C ASP A 98 4.88 8.65 -16.18
N ASN A 99 6.19 8.93 -16.27
CA ASN A 99 7.22 8.12 -15.62
C ASN A 99 7.12 8.33 -14.11
N LEU A 100 6.28 7.54 -13.47
CA LEU A 100 6.08 7.61 -12.03
C LEU A 100 7.37 7.22 -11.31
N GLY A 101 7.68 7.98 -10.25
CA GLY A 101 8.75 7.62 -9.33
C GLY A 101 8.44 6.32 -8.58
N PRO A 102 9.37 5.87 -7.72
CA PRO A 102 9.13 4.69 -6.89
C PRO A 102 7.89 4.87 -6.00
N ILE A 103 7.21 3.76 -5.68
CA ILE A 103 6.09 3.79 -4.74
C ILE A 103 6.57 4.24 -3.37
N ASP A 104 5.97 5.32 -2.87
CA ASP A 104 6.27 5.90 -1.56
C ASP A 104 5.57 5.19 -0.41
N VAL A 105 4.31 4.83 -0.62
CA VAL A 105 3.45 4.16 0.36
C VAL A 105 2.64 3.10 -0.37
N LEU A 106 2.62 1.89 0.18
CA LEU A 106 1.77 0.80 -0.28
C LEU A 106 0.81 0.39 0.83
N ILE A 107 -0.48 0.37 0.50
CA ILE A 107 -1.54 -0.10 1.41
C ILE A 107 -1.71 -1.60 1.20
N GLY A 108 -1.37 -2.37 2.23
CA GLY A 108 -1.52 -3.82 2.24
C GLY A 108 -2.91 -4.29 2.64
N ALA A 109 -3.14 -5.59 2.50
CA ALA A 109 -4.39 -6.23 2.89
C ALA A 109 -4.72 -6.12 4.39
N ASP A 110 -3.72 -5.84 5.24
CA ASP A 110 -3.87 -5.61 6.68
C ASP A 110 -4.79 -4.44 7.03
N VAL A 111 -4.90 -3.46 6.13
CA VAL A 111 -5.73 -2.26 6.34
C VAL A 111 -6.56 -1.86 5.13
N ALA A 112 -6.33 -2.44 3.95
CA ALA A 112 -7.09 -2.13 2.72
C ALA A 112 -8.61 -2.20 2.94
N GLY A 113 -9.10 -3.18 3.71
CA GLY A 113 -10.52 -3.30 4.04
C GLY A 113 -11.10 -2.07 4.74
N ARG A 114 -10.30 -1.30 5.48
CA ARG A 114 -10.76 -0.05 6.12
C ARG A 114 -11.05 1.06 5.13
N PHE A 115 -10.41 1.02 3.96
CA PHE A 115 -10.54 2.01 2.90
C PHE A 115 -11.52 1.57 1.80
N LEU A 116 -11.69 0.25 1.62
CA LEU A 116 -12.50 -0.34 0.55
C LEU A 116 -13.95 -0.66 0.94
N LEU A 117 -14.32 -0.51 2.22
CA LEU A 117 -15.68 -0.80 2.67
C LEU A 117 -16.66 0.34 2.36
N GLU A 118 -17.19 0.32 1.15
CA GLU A 118 -18.61 0.62 0.94
C GLU A 118 -19.40 -0.68 1.24
N LYS A 119 -20.34 -0.59 2.21
CA LYS A 119 -21.29 -1.61 2.69
C LYS A 119 -21.38 -2.95 1.93
N GLU A 120 -21.06 -4.06 2.60
CA GLU A 120 -21.90 -5.28 2.60
C GLU A 120 -21.81 -5.96 3.98
N GLU A 121 -22.93 -5.96 4.72
CA GLU A 121 -23.09 -6.84 5.89
C GLU A 121 -23.20 -8.29 5.39
N PHE A 122 -22.10 -9.04 5.50
CA PHE A 122 -22.18 -10.50 5.41
C PHE A 122 -22.56 -11.04 6.79
N TYR A 123 -23.84 -11.36 6.97
CA TYR A 123 -24.24 -12.24 8.06
C TYR A 123 -23.75 -13.66 7.73
N LEU A 124 -22.92 -14.21 8.61
CA LEU A 124 -22.81 -15.67 8.71
C LEU A 124 -24.15 -16.16 9.27
N VAL A 125 -24.91 -16.87 8.44
CA VAL A 125 -26.04 -17.67 8.91
C VAL A 125 -25.44 -19.01 9.34
N ASP A 126 -25.63 -19.33 10.62
CA ASP A 126 -25.23 -20.61 11.24
C ASP A 126 -25.78 -21.84 10.48
#